data_AF-A0A6L7HUH4-F1
#
_entry.id   AF-A0A6L7HUH4-F1
#
_cell.length_a   1.000
_cell.length_b   1.000
_cell.length_c   1.000
_cell.angle_alpha   90.00
_cell.angle_beta   90.00
_cell.angle_gamma   90.00
#
_symmetry.space_group_name_H-M   'P 1'
#
loop_
_entity.id
_entity.type
_entity.pdbx_description
1 polymer ?
#
loop_
_entity_poly.entity_id
_entity_poly.type
_entity_poly.pdbx_seq_one_letter_code
_entity_poly.pdbx_strand_id
1 'polypeptide(L)'
;MDDTVKIKPYQTLAYVIITLTASLFIIKQFWLSAFDDQWFLFIGYCLAMLIWAVALLKQEIVFMPRALAFINIPLTGSAPLGKETQIAYTDIISCHARPGSIEIVTHSERLSVSLSLSHRLAARLRECLGAHGVRLILETRELGQDEDV
;
A
#
# COMPACT_ATOMS: atom_id res chain seq x y z
N MET A 1 10.11 23.02 -11.21
CA MET A 1 9.87 22.57 -9.83
C MET A 1 9.53 21.10 -9.94
N ASP A 2 10.22 20.22 -9.21
CA ASP A 2 9.95 18.78 -9.28
C ASP A 2 8.67 18.50 -8.48
N ASP A 3 7.51 18.59 -9.15
CA ASP A 3 6.18 18.40 -8.54
C ASP A 3 5.86 16.91 -8.27
N THR A 4 6.90 16.16 -7.89
CA THR A 4 6.79 14.73 -7.63
C THR A 4 6.31 14.50 -6.19
N VAL A 5 5.08 14.01 -6.02
CA VAL A 5 4.51 13.69 -4.71
C VAL A 5 4.66 12.18 -4.45
N LYS A 6 5.21 11.82 -3.30
CA LYS A 6 5.39 10.42 -2.89
C LYS A 6 4.48 10.07 -1.73
N ILE A 7 3.72 8.99 -1.87
CA ILE A 7 2.85 8.43 -0.84
C ILE A 7 3.37 7.06 -0.43
N LYS A 8 3.62 6.85 0.86
CA LYS A 8 4.02 5.56 1.44
C LYS A 8 2.84 4.91 2.18
N PRO A 9 2.07 4.03 1.53
CA PRO A 9 0.80 3.55 2.09
C PRO A 9 0.96 2.73 3.37
N TYR A 10 2.07 1.98 3.51
CA TYR A 10 2.29 1.07 4.64
C TYR A 10 3.35 1.57 5.65
N GLN A 11 3.75 2.84 5.57
CA GLN A 11 4.79 3.38 6.44
C GLN A 11 4.42 3.27 7.93
N THR A 12 3.19 3.62 8.30
CA THR A 12 2.72 3.52 9.69
C THR A 12 2.73 2.06 10.17
N LEU A 13 2.24 1.13 9.36
CA LEU A 13 2.23 -0.30 9.71
C LEU A 13 3.65 -0.84 9.91
N ALA A 14 4.58 -0.48 9.01
CA ALA A 14 5.97 -0.89 9.11
C ALA A 14 6.63 -0.39 10.39
N TYR A 15 6.38 0.87 10.78
CA TYR A 15 6.89 1.39 12.05
C TYR A 15 6.29 0.67 13.25
N VAL A 16 5.00 0.36 13.25
CA VAL A 16 4.38 -0.43 14.32
C VAL A 16 5.05 -1.79 14.45
N ILE A 17 5.32 -2.48 13.34
CA ILE A 17 6.02 -3.77 13.35
C ILE A 17 7.44 -3.62 13.92
N ILE A 18 8.18 -2.60 13.51
CA ILE A 18 9.54 -2.33 14.01
C ILE A 18 9.50 -2.07 15.53
N THR A 19 8.61 -1.19 15.99
CA THR A 19 8.47 -0.85 17.41
C THR A 19 8.09 -2.09 18.22
N LEU A 20 7.10 -2.86 17.77
CA LEU A 20 6.66 -4.06 18.47
C LEU A 20 7.76 -5.13 18.53
N THR A 21 8.53 -5.29 17.44
CA THR A 21 9.68 -6.20 17.40
C THR A 21 10.77 -5.76 18.37
N ALA A 22 11.08 -4.46 18.44
CA ALA A 22 12.05 -3.91 19.38
C ALA A 22 11.58 -4.08 20.85
N SER A 23 10.30 -3.80 21.13
CA SER A 23 9.71 -4.01 22.46
C SER A 23 9.76 -5.47 22.89
N LEU A 24 9.41 -6.41 22.00
CA LEU A 24 9.52 -7.86 22.28
C LEU A 24 10.96 -8.27 22.57
N PHE A 25 11.92 -7.74 21.82
CA PHE A 25 13.33 -8.01 22.05
C PHE A 25 13.78 -7.52 23.43
N ILE A 26 13.43 -6.28 23.80
CA ILE A 26 13.72 -5.70 25.12
C ILE A 26 13.07 -6.53 26.22
N ILE A 27 11.77 -6.81 26.13
CA ILE A 27 11.04 -7.60 27.14
C ILE A 27 11.71 -8.97 27.32
N LYS A 28 12.11 -9.61 26.23
CA LYS A 28 12.79 -10.90 26.31
C LYS A 28 14.12 -10.80 27.07
N GLN A 29 14.96 -9.82 26.73
CA GLN A 29 16.28 -9.64 27.33
C GLN A 29 16.20 -9.34 28.83
N PHE A 30 15.22 -8.53 29.25
CA PHE A 30 15.11 -8.09 30.65
C PHE A 30 14.29 -9.03 31.54
N TRP A 31 13.30 -9.75 31.00
CA TRP A 31 12.29 -10.44 31.82
C TRP A 31 12.14 -11.94 31.52
N LEU A 32 12.62 -12.43 30.38
CA LEU A 32 12.39 -13.82 29.91
C LEU A 32 13.69 -14.57 29.62
N SER A 33 14.80 -14.16 30.24
CA SER A 33 16.12 -14.81 30.12
C SER A 33 16.11 -16.31 30.48
N ALA A 34 15.10 -16.80 31.20
CA ALA A 34 14.99 -18.21 31.56
C ALA A 34 14.48 -19.14 30.41
N PHE A 35 14.07 -18.58 29.26
CA PHE A 35 13.55 -19.35 28.10
C PHE A 35 14.58 -19.46 26.97
N ASP A 36 15.72 -20.09 27.24
CA ASP A 36 16.84 -20.19 26.29
C ASP A 36 16.64 -21.23 25.17
N ASP A 37 15.83 -22.26 25.39
CA ASP A 37 15.70 -23.40 24.46
C ASP A 37 15.12 -23.02 23.09
N GLN A 38 14.51 -21.84 22.96
CA GLN A 38 13.92 -21.34 21.71
C GLN A 38 14.58 -20.04 21.22
N TRP A 39 15.80 -19.74 21.70
CA TRP A 39 16.48 -18.48 21.41
C TRP A 39 16.62 -18.19 19.91
N PHE A 40 17.07 -19.20 19.13
CA PHE A 40 17.26 -19.08 17.69
C PHE A 40 15.95 -18.87 16.92
N LEU A 41 14.87 -19.54 17.31
CA LEU A 41 13.55 -19.38 16.68
C LEU A 41 13.01 -17.96 16.89
N PHE A 42 13.16 -17.43 18.10
CA PHE A 42 12.76 -16.05 18.41
C PHE A 42 13.55 -15.02 17.60
N ILE A 43 14.88 -15.16 17.53
CA ILE A 43 15.71 -14.27 16.70
C ILE A 43 15.30 -14.35 15.24
N GLY A 44 15.09 -15.57 14.72
CA GLY A 44 14.61 -15.79 13.36
C GLY A 44 13.29 -15.07 13.09
N TYR A 45 12.34 -15.16 14.03
CA TYR A 45 11.06 -14.46 13.94
C TYR A 45 11.22 -12.93 13.95
N CYS A 46 12.01 -12.38 14.87
CA CYS A 46 12.30 -10.95 14.89
C CYS A 46 12.95 -10.47 13.58
N LEU A 47 13.90 -11.23 13.05
CA LEU A 47 14.56 -10.91 11.78
C LEU A 47 13.56 -10.92 10.62
N ALA A 48 12.69 -11.93 10.55
CA ALA A 48 11.65 -12.04 9.54
C ALA A 48 10.67 -10.85 9.61
N MET A 49 10.23 -10.46 10.80
CA MET A 49 9.35 -9.30 11.00
C MET A 49 10.02 -7.99 10.57
N LEU A 50 11.31 -7.81 10.86
CA LEU A 50 12.07 -6.64 10.42
C LEU A 50 12.25 -6.61 8.90
N ILE A 51 12.57 -7.75 8.27
CA ILE A 51 12.66 -7.85 6.80
C ILE A 51 11.32 -7.48 6.17
N TRP A 52 10.21 -7.99 6.73
CA TRP A 52 8.88 -7.68 6.24
C TRP A 52 8.51 -6.20 6.41
N ALA A 53 8.84 -5.59 7.55
CA ALA A 53 8.65 -4.15 7.75
C ALA A 53 9.46 -3.30 6.77
N VAL A 54 10.71 -3.70 6.49
CA VAL A 54 11.55 -3.02 5.49
C VAL A 54 10.94 -3.16 4.09
N ALA A 55 10.41 -4.34 3.74
CA ALA A 55 9.71 -4.54 2.48
C ALA A 55 8.50 -3.60 2.35
N LEU A 56 7.71 -3.43 3.42
CA LEU A 56 6.59 -2.48 3.46
C LEU A 56 7.04 -1.01 3.32
N LEU A 57 8.19 -0.62 3.89
CA LEU A 57 8.75 0.74 3.77
C LEU A 57 9.22 1.08 2.35
N LYS A 58 9.54 0.07 1.55
CA LYS A 58 9.95 0.20 0.15
C LYS A 58 8.76 0.32 -0.82
N GLN A 59 7.54 0.15 -0.32
CA GLN A 59 6.33 0.31 -1.12
C GLN A 59 5.95 1.79 -1.22
N GLU A 60 5.91 2.32 -2.43
CA GLU A 60 5.66 3.74 -2.68
C GLU A 60 4.73 3.93 -3.88
N ILE A 61 3.84 4.92 -3.79
CA ILE A 61 3.04 5.44 -4.89
C ILE A 61 3.61 6.82 -5.23
N VAL A 62 4.10 6.99 -6.44
CA VAL A 62 4.78 8.21 -6.89
C VAL A 62 3.92 8.90 -7.94
N PHE A 63 3.46 10.10 -7.63
CA PHE A 63 2.77 11.00 -8.54
C PHE A 63 3.82 11.87 -9.21
N MET A 64 4.10 11.62 -10.47
CA MET A 64 4.94 12.46 -11.32
C MET A 64 4.06 13.45 -12.08
N PRO A 65 4.63 14.48 -12.73
CA PRO A 65 3.83 15.49 -13.46
C PRO A 65 2.93 14.93 -14.56
N ARG A 66 3.31 13.80 -15.18
CA ARG A 66 2.58 13.20 -16.31
C ARG A 66 2.12 11.76 -16.09
N ALA A 67 2.52 11.14 -14.97
CA ALA A 67 2.28 9.73 -14.74
C ALA A 67 2.21 9.39 -13.25
N LEU A 68 1.53 8.29 -12.97
CA LEU A 68 1.46 7.62 -11.68
C LEU A 68 2.35 6.38 -11.72
N ALA A 69 3.21 6.19 -10.74
CA ALA A 69 4.03 4.98 -10.62
C ALA A 69 3.79 4.25 -9.30
N PHE A 70 3.77 2.92 -9.38
CA PHE A 70 3.70 2.02 -8.24
C PHE A 70 5.04 1.30 -8.10
N ILE A 71 5.73 1.52 -6.97
CA ILE A 71 7.06 0.98 -6.69
C ILE A 71 6.94 -0.10 -5.64
N ASN A 72 7.40 -1.32 -5.97
CA ASN A 72 7.34 -2.52 -5.09
C ASN A 72 5.93 -2.88 -4.58
N ILE A 73 4.88 -2.38 -5.22
CA ILE A 73 3.50 -2.73 -4.89
C ILE A 73 3.02 -3.77 -5.90
N PRO A 74 2.55 -4.96 -5.46
CA PRO A 74 2.04 -5.96 -6.38
C PRO A 74 0.75 -5.45 -7.03
N LEU A 75 0.80 -5.26 -8.34
CA LEU A 75 -0.35 -4.99 -9.17
C LEU A 75 -0.95 -6.32 -9.61
N THR A 76 -2.25 -6.47 -9.41
CA THR A 76 -3.04 -7.61 -9.87
C THR A 76 -3.80 -7.15 -11.11
N GLY A 77 -3.37 -7.63 -12.28
CA GLY A 77 -3.90 -7.26 -13.59
C GLY A 77 -3.29 -8.13 -14.68
N SER A 78 -3.73 -7.96 -15.92
CA SER A 78 -3.20 -8.72 -17.07
C SER A 78 -1.78 -8.30 -17.48
N ALA A 79 -1.26 -7.19 -16.95
CA ALA A 79 0.14 -6.78 -17.13
C ALA A 79 1.11 -7.66 -16.32
N PRO A 80 2.25 -8.06 -16.92
CA PRO A 80 3.26 -8.83 -16.22
C PRO A 80 3.83 -8.03 -15.04
N LEU A 81 3.95 -8.70 -13.89
CA LEU A 81 4.60 -8.18 -12.69
C LEU A 81 6.05 -7.77 -13.00
N GLY A 82 6.25 -6.47 -13.26
CA GLY A 82 7.56 -5.87 -13.48
C GLY A 82 7.74 -4.69 -12.54
N LYS A 83 8.71 -4.83 -11.62
CA LYS A 83 9.33 -3.92 -10.62
C LYS A 83 8.90 -2.45 -10.46
N GLU A 84 8.43 -1.77 -11.49
CA GLU A 84 7.92 -0.40 -11.49
C GLU A 84 6.87 -0.31 -12.59
N THR A 85 5.62 -0.07 -12.24
CA THR A 85 4.56 0.13 -13.24
C THR A 85 4.21 1.60 -13.26
N GLN A 86 4.45 2.24 -14.40
CA GLN A 86 4.13 3.64 -14.66
C GLN A 86 2.92 3.72 -15.58
N ILE A 87 1.94 4.53 -15.21
CA ILE A 87 0.68 4.73 -15.92
C ILE A 87 0.56 6.23 -16.21
N ALA A 88 0.44 6.62 -17.47
CA ALA A 88 0.23 8.03 -17.81
C ALA A 88 -1.20 8.47 -17.42
N TYR A 89 -1.37 9.71 -16.94
CA TYR A 89 -2.71 10.17 -16.53
C TYR A 89 -3.70 10.24 -17.69
N THR A 90 -3.20 10.48 -18.91
CA THR A 90 -4.01 10.49 -20.15
C THR A 90 -4.64 9.14 -20.45
N ASP A 91 -4.04 8.07 -19.95
CA ASP A 91 -4.47 6.70 -20.26
C ASP A 91 -5.50 6.21 -19.24
N ILE A 92 -5.73 6.95 -18.15
CA ILE A 92 -6.66 6.60 -17.07
C ILE A 92 -8.07 7.06 -17.47
N ILE A 93 -8.95 6.09 -17.70
CA ILE A 93 -10.36 6.32 -17.98
C ILE A 93 -11.13 6.53 -16.67
N SER A 94 -10.90 5.65 -15.70
CA SER A 94 -11.52 5.74 -14.38
C SER A 94 -10.62 5.18 -13.28
N CYS A 95 -10.80 5.70 -12.07
CA CYS A 95 -10.09 5.24 -10.89
C CYS A 95 -11.10 5.04 -9.74
N HIS A 96 -11.15 3.82 -9.23
CA HIS A 96 -12.09 3.37 -8.21
C HIS A 96 -11.32 2.98 -6.95
N ALA A 97 -11.70 3.53 -5.79
CA ALA A 97 -11.16 3.19 -4.49
C ALA A 97 -12.19 2.35 -3.72
N ARG A 98 -11.81 1.13 -3.37
CA ARG A 98 -12.55 0.18 -2.51
C ARG A 98 -11.82 0.03 -1.18
N PRO A 99 -12.48 -0.36 -0.07
CA PRO A 99 -11.84 -0.44 1.25
C PRO A 99 -10.53 -1.24 1.33
N GLY A 100 -10.31 -2.20 0.42
CA GLY A 100 -9.08 -3.01 0.34
C GLY A 100 -8.36 -3.00 -1.00
N SER A 101 -8.79 -2.18 -1.97
CA SER A 101 -8.14 -2.11 -3.27
C SER A 101 -8.35 -0.78 -3.98
N ILE A 102 -7.42 -0.44 -4.86
CA ILE A 102 -7.58 0.65 -5.83
C ILE A 102 -7.59 0.01 -7.20
N GLU A 103 -8.60 0.29 -7.99
CA GLU A 103 -8.73 -0.18 -9.36
C GLU A 103 -8.59 0.98 -10.33
N ILE A 104 -7.66 0.84 -11.26
CA ILE A 104 -7.37 1.81 -12.32
C ILE A 104 -7.76 1.15 -13.63
N VAL A 105 -8.69 1.77 -14.34
CA VAL A 105 -9.12 1.35 -15.68
C VAL A 105 -8.42 2.24 -16.69
N THR A 106 -7.64 1.61 -17.57
CA THR A 106 -7.02 2.26 -18.72
C THR A 106 -7.71 1.82 -20.01
N HIS A 107 -7.31 2.41 -21.15
CA HIS A 107 -7.78 1.97 -22.46
C HIS A 107 -7.43 0.52 -22.81
N SER A 108 -6.33 0.00 -22.25
CA SER A 108 -5.83 -1.33 -22.57
C SER A 108 -6.16 -2.38 -21.52
N GLU A 109 -6.34 -1.99 -20.26
CA GLU A 109 -6.44 -2.95 -19.16
C GLU A 109 -7.07 -2.39 -17.88
N ARG A 110 -7.43 -3.32 -16.97
CA ARG A 110 -7.84 -3.02 -15.61
C ARG A 110 -6.74 -3.47 -14.65
N LEU A 111 -6.19 -2.53 -13.90
CA LEU A 111 -5.15 -2.74 -12.91
C LEU A 111 -5.76 -2.64 -11.52
N SER A 112 -5.57 -3.65 -10.69
CA SER A 112 -6.02 -3.65 -9.29
C SER A 112 -4.82 -3.67 -8.36
N VAL A 113 -4.77 -2.71 -7.46
CA VAL A 113 -3.77 -2.61 -6.40
C VAL A 113 -4.42 -3.03 -5.10
N SER A 114 -3.95 -4.11 -4.48
CA SER A 114 -4.39 -4.48 -3.14
C SER A 114 -3.81 -3.50 -2.11
N LEU A 115 -4.63 -2.56 -1.65
CA LEU A 115 -4.24 -1.48 -0.76
C LEU A 115 -5.30 -1.26 0.32
N SER A 116 -4.91 -1.36 1.58
CA SER A 116 -5.79 -0.98 2.68
C SER A 116 -5.95 0.55 2.70
N LEU A 117 -7.14 1.02 2.32
CA LEU A 117 -7.45 2.45 2.20
C LEU A 117 -7.89 3.01 3.54
N SER A 118 -6.97 3.65 4.26
CA SER A 118 -7.33 4.52 5.36
C SER A 118 -8.00 5.81 4.85
N HIS A 119 -8.88 6.43 5.64
CA HIS A 119 -9.55 7.68 5.26
C HIS A 119 -8.56 8.80 4.90
N ARG A 120 -7.41 8.86 5.58
CA ARG A 120 -6.34 9.83 5.27
C ARG A 120 -5.65 9.54 3.93
N LEU A 121 -5.40 8.26 3.66
CA LEU A 121 -4.78 7.82 2.40
C LEU A 121 -5.72 8.06 1.22
N ALA A 122 -7.00 7.73 1.38
CA ALA A 122 -8.04 7.93 0.38
C ALA A 122 -8.23 9.43 0.05
N ALA A 123 -8.24 10.30 1.06
CA ALA A 123 -8.30 11.74 0.86
C ALA A 123 -7.08 12.28 0.09
N ARG A 124 -5.86 11.84 0.46
CA ARG A 124 -4.63 12.23 -0.26
C ARG A 124 -4.61 11.73 -1.70
N LEU A 125 -5.02 10.49 -1.94
CA LEU A 125 -5.11 9.95 -3.29
C LEU A 125 -6.11 10.74 -4.15
N ARG A 126 -7.27 11.11 -3.57
CA ARG A 126 -8.27 11.93 -4.25
C ARG A 126 -7.74 13.32 -4.59
N GLU A 127 -7.00 13.94 -3.68
CA GLU A 127 -6.39 15.26 -3.89
C GLU A 127 -5.30 15.20 -4.97
N CYS A 128 -4.37 14.25 -4.89
CA CYS A 128 -3.30 14.10 -5.87
C CYS A 128 -3.84 13.73 -7.26
N LEU A 129 -4.78 12.78 -7.37
CA LEU A 129 -5.41 12.45 -8.66
C LEU A 129 -6.22 13.63 -9.22
N GLY A 130 -6.95 14.34 -8.36
CA GLY A 130 -7.72 15.52 -8.74
C GLY A 130 -6.84 16.65 -9.30
N ALA A 131 -5.65 16.85 -8.74
CA ALA A 131 -4.67 17.81 -9.25
C ALA A 131 -4.20 17.50 -10.69
N HIS A 132 -4.29 16.23 -11.10
CA HIS A 132 -3.95 15.75 -12.44
C HIS A 132 -5.18 15.49 -13.33
N GLY A 133 -6.37 15.97 -12.93
CA GLY A 133 -7.60 15.84 -13.72
C GLY A 133 -8.25 14.45 -13.67
N VAL A 134 -7.75 13.53 -12.81
CA VAL A 134 -8.29 12.19 -12.66
C VAL A 134 -9.27 12.15 -11.48
N ARG A 135 -10.51 11.75 -11.73
CA ARG A 135 -11.53 11.63 -10.67
C ARG A 135 -11.41 10.28 -9.97
N LEU A 136 -11.19 10.30 -8.66
CA LEU A 136 -11.26 9.11 -7.81
C LEU A 136 -12.71 8.88 -7.34
N ILE A 137 -13.29 7.75 -7.71
CA ILE A 137 -14.61 7.29 -7.25
C ILE A 137 -14.41 6.45 -6.00
N LEU A 138 -14.95 6.90 -4.87
CA LEU A 138 -14.95 6.13 -3.63
C LEU A 138 -16.16 5.19 -3.63
N GLU A 139 -15.91 3.90 -3.80
CA GLU A 139 -16.93 2.87 -3.62
C GLU A 139 -17.09 2.62 -2.13
N THR A 140 -17.91 3.48 -1.50
CA THR A 140 -18.48 3.17 -0.20
C THR A 140 -19.39 1.98 -0.41
N ARG A 141 -19.22 0.92 0.38
CA ARG A 141 -20.06 -0.28 0.30
C ARG A 141 -21.50 0.08 0.66
N GLU A 142 -22.27 0.57 -0.30
CA GLU A 142 -23.72 0.47 -0.28
C GLU A 142 -24.03 -0.97 -0.64
N LEU A 143 -24.19 -1.79 0.40
CA LEU A 143 -24.94 -3.03 0.29
C LEU A 143 -26.37 -2.65 -0.13
N GLY A 144 -26.77 -3.10 -1.31
CA GLY A 144 -28.18 -3.20 -1.69
C GLY A 144 -28.70 -2.06 -2.56
N GLN A 145 -28.37 -2.12 -3.84
CA GLN A 145 -29.29 -1.70 -4.89
C GLN A 145 -29.62 -2.93 -5.76
N ASP A 146 -30.40 -3.85 -5.18
CA ASP A 146 -31.31 -4.78 -5.85
C ASP A 146 -32.69 -4.43 -5.26
N GLU A 147 -33.82 -4.25 -5.94
CA GLU A 147 -34.24 -4.29 -7.33
C GLU A 147 -35.57 -3.53 -7.29
N ASP A 148 -35.77 -2.52 -8.13
CA ASP A 148 -37.11 -2.07 -8.51
C ASP A 148 -37.49 -2.88 -9.76
N VAL A 149 -38.15 -4.04 -9.58
CA VAL A 149 -39.22 -4.58 -10.45
C VAL A 149 -40.18 -5.42 -9.63
#